data_AF-A0A6P2VGE1-F1
#
_entry.id   AF-A0A6P2VGE1-F1
#
_cell.length_a   1.000
_cell.length_b   1.000
_cell.length_c   1.000
_cell.angle_alpha   90.00
_cell.angle_beta   90.00
_cell.angle_gamma   90.00
#
_symmetry.space_group_name_H-M   'P 1'
#
loop_
_entity.id
_entity.type
_entity.pdbx_description
1 polymer ?
#
loop_
_entity_poly.entity_id
_entity_poly.type
_entity_poly.pdbx_seq_one_letter_code
_entity_poly.pdbx_strand_id
1 'polypeptide(L)'
;MKHSTLRVLLATLLIGSSAAARADQADGLALAQRKNCMACHAISKPLMGPSFRDIAGKYAARSDAVDYLAQSIVKGSVGVWGSVPMPANTQLTNSEAHTLAQWVLSVR
;
A
#
# COMPACT_ATOMS: atom_id res chain seq x y z
N MET A 1 28.05 -58.42 1.93
CA MET A 1 27.95 -57.39 0.87
C MET A 1 26.53 -56.82 0.87
N LYS A 2 26.41 -55.49 0.74
CA LYS A 2 25.20 -54.69 0.45
C LYS A 2 24.45 -54.11 1.67
N HIS A 3 24.98 -52.98 2.14
CA HIS A 3 24.19 -51.90 2.73
C HIS A 3 23.30 -51.23 1.66
N SER A 4 22.39 -50.36 2.13
CA SER A 4 21.70 -49.28 1.39
C SER A 4 20.33 -49.68 0.83
N THR A 5 19.22 -48.98 1.09
CA THR A 5 19.05 -47.52 1.13
C THR A 5 17.84 -47.11 1.99
N LEU A 6 18.07 -46.27 3.00
CA LEU A 6 17.06 -45.49 3.71
C LEU A 6 16.67 -44.29 2.84
N ARG A 7 15.42 -44.25 2.34
CA ARG A 7 14.89 -43.10 1.60
C ARG A 7 14.41 -42.03 2.58
N VAL A 8 15.27 -41.07 2.89
CA VAL A 8 14.91 -39.83 3.60
C VAL A 8 14.21 -38.90 2.62
N LEU A 9 12.91 -38.70 2.79
CA LEU A 9 12.12 -37.66 2.12
C LEU A 9 12.44 -36.31 2.78
N LEU A 10 13.25 -35.50 2.10
CA LEU A 10 13.55 -34.13 2.52
C LEU A 10 12.42 -33.20 2.07
N ALA A 11 11.48 -32.91 2.96
CA ALA A 11 10.48 -31.87 2.76
C ALA A 11 11.09 -30.50 3.08
N THR A 12 11.52 -29.77 2.04
CA THR A 12 11.98 -28.38 2.16
C THR A 12 10.79 -27.47 2.46
N LEU A 13 10.69 -27.00 3.70
CA LEU A 13 9.72 -26.03 4.17
C LEU A 13 10.10 -24.63 3.63
N LEU A 14 9.34 -24.12 2.67
CA LEU A 14 9.43 -22.73 2.20
C LEU A 14 8.88 -21.81 3.31
N ILE A 15 9.78 -21.26 4.14
CA ILE A 15 9.44 -20.21 5.10
C ILE A 15 9.23 -18.91 4.30
N GLY A 16 7.96 -18.56 4.06
CA GLY A 16 7.57 -17.37 3.34
C GLY A 16 7.89 -16.07 4.09
N SER A 17 8.65 -15.19 3.45
CA SER A 17 9.05 -13.84 3.86
C SER A 17 7.85 -12.95 4.21
N SER A 18 7.38 -13.03 5.46
CA SER A 18 6.18 -12.32 5.93
C SER A 18 6.48 -11.09 6.80
N ALA A 19 7.75 -10.85 7.12
CA ALA A 19 8.19 -9.81 8.06
C ALA A 19 8.38 -8.44 7.39
N ALA A 20 9.02 -8.39 6.21
CA ALA A 20 9.28 -7.13 5.50
C ALA A 20 7.98 -6.41 5.10
N ALA A 21 6.99 -7.15 4.60
CA ALA A 21 5.68 -6.59 4.23
C ALA A 21 4.86 -6.07 5.43
N ARG A 22 5.13 -6.56 6.65
CA ARG A 22 4.47 -6.07 7.88
C ARG A 22 5.10 -4.77 8.39
N ALA A 23 6.42 -4.64 8.27
CA ALA A 23 7.13 -3.42 8.65
C ALA A 23 6.72 -2.24 7.76
N ASP A 24 6.71 -2.43 6.45
CA ASP A 24 6.28 -1.42 5.47
C ASP A 24 4.82 -0.98 5.68
N GLN A 25 3.93 -1.92 6.05
CA GLN A 25 2.54 -1.61 6.40
C GLN A 25 2.40 -0.75 7.66
N ALA A 26 3.20 -1.02 8.70
CA ALA A 26 3.16 -0.25 9.94
C ALA A 26 3.69 1.18 9.73
N ASP A 27 4.74 1.33 8.92
CA ASP A 27 5.36 2.62 8.62
C ASP A 27 4.44 3.51 7.76
N GLY A 28 3.77 2.93 6.77
CA GLY A 28 2.84 3.64 5.90
C GLY A 28 1.57 4.12 6.62
N LEU A 29 0.95 3.27 7.45
CA LEU A 29 -0.22 3.66 8.25
C LEU A 29 0.13 4.76 9.25
N ALA A 30 1.27 4.62 9.94
CA ALA A 30 1.72 5.62 10.90
C ALA A 30 1.99 6.97 10.20
N LEU A 31 2.60 6.95 8.99
CA LEU A 31 2.79 8.16 8.19
C LEU A 31 1.45 8.77 7.76
N ALA A 32 0.49 7.96 7.31
CA ALA A 32 -0.84 8.42 6.92
C ALA A 32 -1.59 9.09 8.07
N GLN A 33 -1.46 8.55 9.29
CA GLN A 33 -2.00 9.16 10.50
C GLN A 33 -1.31 10.50 10.82
N ARG A 34 0.04 10.53 10.85
CA ARG A 34 0.82 11.76 11.13
C ARG A 34 0.56 12.87 10.12
N LYS A 35 0.29 12.52 8.87
CA LYS A 35 0.03 13.46 7.77
C LYS A 35 -1.46 13.71 7.54
N ASN A 36 -2.29 13.29 8.49
CA ASN A 36 -3.71 13.59 8.55
C ASN A 36 -4.56 13.02 7.39
N CYS A 37 -4.08 11.98 6.70
CA CYS A 37 -4.82 11.33 5.62
C CYS A 37 -6.13 10.69 6.14
N MET A 38 -6.12 10.25 7.40
CA MET A 38 -7.25 9.59 8.06
C MET A 38 -8.44 10.53 8.35
N ALA A 39 -8.28 11.85 8.18
CA ALA A 39 -9.38 12.81 8.35
C ALA A 39 -10.41 12.69 7.21
N CYS A 40 -9.99 12.25 6.02
CA CYS A 40 -10.84 12.16 4.84
C CYS A 40 -10.93 10.75 4.27
N HIS A 41 -9.94 9.89 4.55
CA HIS A 41 -9.87 8.51 4.08
C HIS A 41 -9.95 7.53 5.24
N ALA A 42 -10.47 6.35 4.97
CA ALA A 42 -10.41 5.22 5.90
C ALA A 42 -9.95 3.96 5.16
N ILE A 43 -9.53 2.95 5.92
CA ILE A 43 -8.98 1.72 5.34
C ILE A 43 -9.99 1.04 4.43
N SER A 44 -11.21 0.78 4.93
CA SER A 44 -12.15 -0.10 4.22
C SER A 44 -13.47 0.51 3.77
N LYS A 45 -13.94 1.61 4.35
CA LYS A 45 -15.19 2.25 3.94
C LYS A 45 -14.88 3.68 3.53
N PRO A 46 -15.48 4.21 2.45
CA PRO A 46 -15.30 5.61 2.09
C PRO A 46 -15.82 6.53 3.20
N LEU A 47 -15.23 7.71 3.30
CA LEU A 47 -15.66 8.79 4.21
C LEU A 47 -15.96 10.02 3.36
N MET A 48 -15.05 10.99 3.31
CA MET A 48 -15.14 12.11 2.36
C MET A 48 -14.41 11.75 1.05
N GLY A 49 -13.28 11.05 1.16
CA GLY A 49 -12.58 10.42 0.06
C GLY A 49 -12.90 8.92 -0.06
N PRO A 50 -12.43 8.28 -1.15
CA PRO A 50 -12.49 6.83 -1.31
C PRO A 50 -11.76 6.09 -0.19
N SER A 51 -12.13 4.85 0.09
CA SER A 51 -11.34 4.03 1.01
C SER A 51 -9.97 3.68 0.42
N PHE A 52 -8.96 3.44 1.25
CA PHE A 52 -7.66 3.00 0.75
C PHE A 52 -7.75 1.67 0.00
N ARG A 53 -8.66 0.77 0.40
CA ARG A 53 -8.99 -0.45 -0.35
C ARG A 53 -9.54 -0.16 -1.74
N ASP A 54 -10.43 0.82 -1.89
CA ASP A 54 -10.96 1.21 -3.21
C ASP A 54 -9.85 1.75 -4.10
N ILE A 55 -8.96 2.58 -3.54
CA ILE A 55 -7.80 3.12 -4.27
C ILE A 55 -6.88 1.97 -4.72
N ALA A 56 -6.54 1.06 -3.81
CA ALA A 56 -5.72 -0.12 -4.11
C ALA A 56 -6.34 -0.95 -5.24
N GLY A 57 -7.65 -1.24 -5.14
CA GLY A 57 -8.38 -2.00 -6.14
C GLY A 57 -8.44 -1.32 -7.50
N LYS A 58 -8.71 -0.01 -7.56
CA LYS A 58 -8.80 0.74 -8.82
C LYS A 58 -7.46 0.78 -9.58
N TYR A 59 -6.35 0.88 -8.86
CA TYR A 59 -5.02 1.07 -9.46
C TYR A 59 -4.14 -0.18 -9.49
N ALA A 60 -4.64 -1.35 -9.07
CA ALA A 60 -3.88 -2.60 -8.99
C ALA A 60 -3.23 -3.03 -10.33
N ALA A 61 -3.85 -2.73 -11.47
CA ALA A 61 -3.36 -3.10 -12.80
C ALA A 61 -2.52 -2.01 -13.50
N ARG A 62 -2.34 -0.85 -12.86
CA ARG A 62 -1.63 0.29 -13.44
C ARG A 62 -0.12 0.15 -13.16
N SER A 63 0.70 0.15 -14.20
CA SER A 63 2.16 -0.04 -14.09
C SER A 63 2.89 1.11 -13.40
N ASP A 64 2.37 2.34 -13.52
CA ASP A 64 2.90 3.57 -12.91
C ASP A 64 2.07 4.03 -11.69
N ALA A 65 1.37 3.10 -11.02
CA ALA A 65 0.41 3.44 -9.96
C ALA A 65 1.04 4.21 -8.79
N VAL A 66 2.25 3.83 -8.37
CA VAL A 66 2.95 4.50 -7.27
C VAL A 66 3.19 5.98 -7.60
N ASP A 67 3.80 6.26 -8.75
CA ASP A 67 4.15 7.63 -9.15
C ASP A 67 2.90 8.47 -9.43
N TYR A 68 1.88 7.88 -10.05
CA TYR A 68 0.59 8.53 -10.29
C TYR A 68 -0.10 8.93 -8.98
N LEU A 69 -0.15 8.02 -8.01
CA LEU A 69 -0.75 8.28 -6.71
C LEU A 69 0.08 9.27 -5.90
N ALA A 70 1.42 9.16 -5.90
CA ALA A 70 2.29 10.11 -5.23
C ALA A 70 2.09 11.55 -5.75
N GLN A 71 1.97 11.71 -7.08
CA GLN A 71 1.65 13.01 -7.67
C GLN A 71 0.26 13.51 -7.28
N SER A 72 -0.74 12.62 -7.28
CA SER A 72 -2.10 12.97 -6.84
C SER A 72 -2.14 13.39 -5.37
N ILE A 73 -1.38 12.71 -4.50
CA ILE A 73 -1.24 13.03 -3.07
C ILE A 73 -0.66 14.44 -2.89
N VAL A 74 0.43 14.76 -3.58
CA VAL A 74 1.10 16.07 -3.43
C VAL A 74 0.28 17.20 -4.05
N LYS A 75 -0.24 17.00 -5.28
CA LYS A 75 -0.91 18.06 -6.06
C LYS A 75 -2.40 18.20 -5.73
N GLY A 76 -2.97 17.24 -5.01
CA GLY A 76 -4.41 17.11 -4.87
C GLY A 76 -5.03 16.46 -6.12
N SER A 77 -6.33 16.18 -6.05
CA SER A 77 -7.06 15.57 -7.16
C SER A 77 -8.55 15.92 -7.12
N VAL A 78 -9.22 15.89 -8.27
CA VAL A 78 -10.67 16.08 -8.39
C VAL A 78 -11.18 15.31 -9.61
N GLY A 79 -12.45 14.90 -9.61
CA GLY A 79 -13.13 14.30 -10.77
C GLY A 79 -12.96 12.77 -10.90
N VAL A 80 -11.88 12.19 -10.37
CA VAL A 80 -11.64 10.74 -10.48
C VAL A 80 -12.58 9.91 -9.58
N TRP A 81 -12.91 10.45 -8.41
CA TRP A 81 -13.73 9.79 -7.38
C TRP A 81 -15.05 10.53 -7.09
N GLY A 82 -15.28 11.67 -7.75
CA GLY A 82 -16.41 12.55 -7.51
C GLY A 82 -16.04 14.02 -7.64
N SER A 83 -16.98 14.88 -7.26
CA SER A 83 -16.83 16.35 -7.31
C SER A 83 -16.08 16.93 -6.10
N VAL A 84 -15.94 16.18 -5.01
CA VAL A 84 -15.20 16.63 -3.81
C VAL A 84 -13.70 16.59 -4.11
N PRO A 85 -12.99 17.73 -4.08
CA PRO A 85 -11.57 17.75 -4.33
C PRO A 85 -10.78 17.23 -3.11
N MET A 86 -9.74 16.45 -3.37
CA MET A 86 -8.66 16.23 -2.40
C MET A 86 -7.69 17.42 -2.50
N PRO A 87 -7.50 18.21 -1.42
CA PRO A 87 -6.56 19.33 -1.43
C PRO A 87 -5.11 18.88 -1.67
N ALA A 88 -4.27 19.80 -2.16
CA ALA A 88 -2.84 19.56 -2.27
C ALA A 88 -2.21 19.40 -0.87
N ASN A 89 -1.45 18.32 -0.67
CA ASN A 89 -0.76 18.05 0.59
C ASN A 89 0.67 18.62 0.54
N THR A 90 0.78 19.95 0.54
CA THR A 90 2.07 20.68 0.37
C THR A 90 3.09 20.44 1.48
N GLN A 91 2.66 19.87 2.61
CA GLN A 91 3.50 19.46 3.74
C GLN A 91 4.20 18.09 3.56
N LEU A 92 3.91 17.38 2.47
CA LEU A 92 4.56 16.10 2.15
C LEU A 92 5.78 16.33 1.27
N THR A 93 6.87 15.66 1.62
CA THR A 93 7.98 15.49 0.69
C THR A 93 7.61 14.49 -0.41
N ASN A 94 8.30 14.54 -1.54
CA ASN A 94 8.12 13.55 -2.60
C ASN A 94 8.35 12.11 -2.10
N SER A 95 9.35 11.91 -1.22
CA SER A 95 9.62 10.59 -0.64
C SER A 95 8.46 10.08 0.20
N GLU A 96 7.91 10.91 1.08
CA GLU A 96 6.76 10.54 1.91
C GLU A 96 5.54 10.21 1.06
N ALA A 97 5.30 10.95 -0.03
CA ALA A 97 4.21 10.68 -0.95
C ALA A 97 4.35 9.33 -1.66
N HIS A 98 5.57 8.91 -2.02
CA HIS A 98 5.82 7.58 -2.61
C HIS A 98 5.63 6.48 -1.57
N THR A 99 6.11 6.66 -0.34
CA THR A 99 5.86 5.71 0.75
C THR A 99 4.36 5.53 1.00
N LEU A 100 3.60 6.63 1.05
CA LEU A 100 2.14 6.57 1.18
C LEU A 100 1.49 5.86 -0.01
N ALA A 101 1.90 6.16 -1.24
CA ALA A 101 1.34 5.53 -2.43
C ALA A 101 1.60 4.01 -2.47
N GLN A 102 2.82 3.57 -2.15
CA GLN A 102 3.17 2.15 -2.04
C GLN A 102 2.34 1.46 -0.95
N TRP A 103 2.25 2.10 0.21
CA TRP A 103 1.42 1.60 1.31
C TRP A 103 -0.05 1.46 0.91
N VAL A 104 -0.65 2.49 0.30
CA VAL A 104 -2.05 2.46 -0.15
C VAL A 104 -2.29 1.30 -1.10
N LEU A 105 -1.40 1.05 -2.06
CA LEU A 105 -1.53 -0.07 -3.01
C LEU A 105 -1.37 -1.45 -2.34
N SER A 106 -0.76 -1.50 -1.15
CA SER A 106 -0.65 -2.74 -0.37
C SER A 106 -1.92 -3.07 0.44
N VAL A 107 -2.81 -2.10 0.64
CA VAL A 107 -4.04 -2.27 1.44
C VAL A 107 -5.00 -3.24 0.74
N ARG A 108 -5.53 -4.21 1.50
CA ARG A 108 -6.42 -5.30 1.01
C ARG A 108 -7.83 -5.20 1.57
#